data_AF-A0A7C5IBX8-F1
#
_entry.id   AF-A0A7C5IBX8-F1
#
_cell.length_a   1.000
_cell.length_b   1.000
_cell.length_c   1.000
_cell.angle_alpha   90.00
_cell.angle_beta   90.00
_cell.angle_gamma   90.00
#
_symmetry.space_group_name_H-M   'P 1'
#
loop_
_entity.id
_entity.type
_entity.pdbx_description
1 polymer ?
#
loop_
_entity_poly.entity_id
_entity_poly.type
_entity_poly.pdbx_seq_one_letter_code
_entity_poly.pdbx_strand_id
1 'polypeptide(L)'
;MGLLKRLLGSKTPDRLASTFEIRQVRGVPVPFQAGAVYPTFEAGRPRLYLLDNWFARRVERPVVSGPLPRTEAVRRDLAAEAGGATWPPASYVPCQAPQGEAGVVWYARRFDAPLGYRGTTTRLVFFAANHLSDVFLNGEYLGWHEGGYTPFSFLVPGERLADRDNDLRVRVERPEEASDLPAGILGPVYLEALPAARIERLDAIP
;
A
#
# COMPACT_ATOMS: atom_id res chain seq x y z
N MET A 1 -49.07 6.02 26.91
CA MET A 1 -47.75 6.66 27.11
C MET A 1 -46.70 5.59 26.86
N GLY A 2 -46.17 5.37 25.66
CA GLY A 2 -45.64 6.36 24.72
C GLY A 2 -44.18 6.65 25.10
N LEU A 3 -43.23 6.18 24.27
CA LEU A 3 -41.76 6.30 24.36
C LEU A 3 -41.12 5.41 25.47
N LEU A 4 -40.34 4.37 25.16
CA LEU A 4 -39.00 4.51 24.58
C LEU A 4 -38.53 3.18 23.92
N LYS A 5 -39.12 2.81 22.78
CA LYS A 5 -38.42 1.99 21.77
C LYS A 5 -37.74 2.98 20.81
N ARG A 6 -36.47 3.29 21.06
CA ARG A 6 -35.50 3.82 20.08
C ARG A 6 -34.20 4.10 20.82
N LEU A 7 -33.20 3.27 20.56
CA LEU A 7 -31.86 3.68 20.14
C LEU A 7 -31.10 2.39 19.79
N LEU A 8 -31.37 1.93 18.56
CA LEU A 8 -30.44 1.12 17.79
C LEU A 8 -29.14 1.91 17.60
N GLY A 9 -28.01 1.21 17.69
CA GLY A 9 -26.73 1.73 17.23
C GLY A 9 -25.57 1.14 17.99
N SER A 10 -25.31 -0.16 17.84
CA SER A 10 -23.99 -0.71 18.13
C SER A 10 -22.99 -0.08 17.15
N LYS A 11 -22.43 1.09 17.49
CA LYS A 11 -21.26 1.61 16.80
C LYS A 11 -20.06 0.77 17.22
N THR A 12 -19.80 -0.30 16.49
CA THR A 12 -18.44 -0.85 16.38
C THR A 12 -17.56 0.34 16.00
N PRO A 13 -16.48 0.66 16.74
CA PRO A 13 -15.71 1.86 16.45
C PRO A 13 -15.16 1.79 15.03
N ASP A 14 -15.11 2.97 14.42
CA ASP A 14 -14.52 3.34 13.13
C ASP A 14 -13.12 2.73 12.93
N ARG A 15 -13.03 1.43 12.62
CA ARG A 15 -11.79 0.74 12.27
C ARG A 15 -11.61 0.78 10.76
N LEU A 16 -10.36 0.88 10.34
CA LEU A 16 -9.93 0.73 8.96
C LEU A 16 -10.55 -0.53 8.34
N ALA A 17 -11.27 -0.36 7.24
CA ALA A 17 -11.82 -1.49 6.51
C ALA A 17 -10.69 -2.31 5.86
N SER A 18 -10.86 -3.64 5.88
CA SER A 18 -10.02 -4.53 5.06
C SER A 18 -10.10 -4.08 3.61
N THR A 19 -8.95 -3.97 2.96
CA THR A 19 -8.91 -3.74 1.51
C THR A 19 -9.20 -5.01 0.72
N PHE A 20 -9.08 -6.19 1.34
CA PHE A 20 -9.39 -7.49 0.73
C PHE A 20 -10.84 -7.89 0.98
N GLU A 21 -11.49 -8.38 -0.07
CA GLU A 21 -12.85 -8.94 0.00
C GLU A 21 -13.09 -9.99 -1.10
N ILE A 22 -14.08 -10.86 -0.90
CA ILE A 22 -14.53 -11.81 -1.92
C ILE A 22 -15.88 -11.34 -2.46
N ARG A 23 -16.00 -11.16 -3.78
CA ARG A 23 -17.24 -10.76 -4.46
C ARG A 23 -17.74 -11.86 -5.39
N GLN A 24 -19.05 -11.95 -5.57
CA GLN A 24 -19.66 -12.87 -6.56
C GLN A 24 -19.71 -12.20 -7.93
N VAL A 25 -19.01 -12.77 -8.91
CA VAL A 25 -19.04 -12.31 -10.31
C VAL A 25 -19.63 -13.42 -11.17
N ARG A 26 -20.86 -13.22 -11.64
CA ARG A 26 -21.60 -14.23 -12.43
C ARG A 26 -21.66 -15.61 -11.74
N GLY A 27 -21.81 -15.62 -10.41
CA GLY A 27 -21.88 -16.84 -9.59
C GLY A 27 -20.54 -17.46 -9.20
N VAL A 28 -19.42 -16.83 -9.55
CA VAL A 28 -18.07 -17.27 -9.17
C VAL A 28 -17.53 -16.37 -8.05
N PRO A 29 -16.99 -16.92 -6.95
CA PRO A 29 -16.30 -16.14 -5.93
C PRO A 29 -14.95 -15.64 -6.47
N VAL A 30 -14.79 -14.32 -6.55
CA VAL A 30 -13.56 -13.67 -7.05
C VAL A 30 -12.99 -12.78 -5.95
N PRO A 31 -11.71 -12.92 -5.58
CA PRO A 31 -11.06 -12.03 -4.63
C PRO A 31 -10.78 -10.66 -5.26
N PHE A 32 -11.02 -9.62 -4.48
CA PHE A 32 -10.72 -8.24 -4.81
C PHE A 32 -9.82 -7.65 -3.72
N GLN A 33 -8.97 -6.71 -4.11
CA GLN A 33 -8.22 -5.87 -3.21
C GLN A 33 -8.32 -4.41 -3.66
N ALA A 34 -8.69 -3.52 -2.74
CA ALA A 34 -8.84 -2.09 -2.97
C ALA A 34 -9.70 -1.79 -4.22
N GLY A 35 -10.75 -2.58 -4.43
CA GLY A 35 -11.69 -2.46 -5.55
C GLY A 35 -11.25 -3.09 -6.87
N ALA A 36 -10.00 -3.53 -7.01
CA ALA A 36 -9.49 -4.25 -8.19
C ALA A 36 -9.49 -5.77 -7.97
N VAL A 37 -9.56 -6.56 -9.05
CA VAL A 37 -9.39 -8.02 -8.96
C VAL A 37 -8.02 -8.32 -8.35
N TYR A 38 -7.98 -9.19 -7.34
CA TYR A 38 -6.73 -9.57 -6.70
C TYR A 38 -5.92 -10.44 -7.67
N PRO A 39 -4.77 -9.94 -8.16
CA PRO A 39 -4.09 -10.54 -9.28
C PRO A 39 -3.33 -11.79 -8.86
N THR A 40 -2.96 -12.61 -9.84
CA THR A 40 -1.90 -13.58 -9.65
C THR A 40 -0.55 -12.85 -9.78
N PHE A 41 0.28 -12.84 -8.73
CA PHE A 41 1.59 -12.15 -8.70
C PHE A 41 2.71 -12.90 -9.45
N GLU A 42 2.33 -13.74 -10.41
CA GLU A 42 3.21 -14.64 -11.16
C GLU A 42 4.23 -13.89 -12.02
N ALA A 43 5.42 -14.48 -12.15
CA ALA A 43 6.46 -13.99 -13.04
C ALA A 43 6.05 -14.16 -14.51
N GLY A 44 6.42 -13.21 -15.37
CA GLY A 44 6.13 -13.30 -16.81
C GLY A 44 5.98 -11.96 -17.52
N ARG A 45 5.87 -10.86 -16.78
CA ARG A 45 5.85 -9.50 -17.33
C ARG A 45 7.19 -8.79 -17.07
N PRO A 46 7.65 -7.90 -17.97
CA PRO A 46 8.74 -6.99 -17.66
C PRO A 46 8.39 -6.15 -16.42
N ARG A 47 9.29 -6.15 -15.43
CA ARG A 47 9.12 -5.45 -14.16
C ARG A 47 10.24 -4.45 -13.95
N LEU A 48 9.89 -3.25 -13.50
CA LEU A 48 10.85 -2.32 -12.92
C LEU A 48 10.95 -2.62 -11.42
N TYR A 49 12.02 -3.31 -11.04
CA TYR A 49 12.29 -3.62 -9.64
C TYR A 49 12.85 -2.40 -8.90
N LEU A 50 12.22 -2.08 -7.76
CA LEU A 50 12.61 -0.99 -6.89
C LEU A 50 13.31 -1.52 -5.62
N LEU A 51 14.47 -2.15 -5.76
CA LEU A 51 15.17 -2.84 -4.64
C LEU A 51 16.25 -2.02 -3.93
N ASP A 52 16.69 -0.91 -4.49
CA ASP A 52 17.79 -0.07 -4.00
C ASP A 52 17.36 1.38 -3.70
N ASN A 53 18.28 2.21 -3.21
CA ASN A 53 18.10 3.67 -3.09
C ASN A 53 16.86 4.11 -2.29
N TRP A 54 16.46 3.35 -1.28
CA TRP A 54 15.40 3.74 -0.37
C TRP A 54 15.95 4.55 0.80
N PHE A 55 15.27 5.65 1.07
CA PHE A 55 15.43 6.45 2.26
C PHE A 55 14.48 5.94 3.32
N ALA A 56 14.92 5.85 4.58
CA ALA A 56 14.06 5.53 5.71
C ALA A 56 14.17 6.60 6.80
N ARG A 57 13.03 7.01 7.33
CA ARG A 57 12.93 8.00 8.41
C ARG A 57 11.91 7.55 9.44
N ARG A 58 12.37 7.32 10.67
CA ARG A 58 11.47 7.07 11.81
C ARG A 58 10.75 8.35 12.20
N VAL A 59 9.49 8.21 12.62
CA VAL A 59 8.68 9.30 13.16
C VAL A 59 8.46 9.05 14.64
N GLU A 60 9.00 9.93 15.47
CA GLU A 60 8.87 9.82 16.94
C GLU A 60 7.46 10.14 17.43
N ARG A 61 6.77 11.07 16.74
CA ARG A 61 5.42 11.53 17.10
C ARG A 61 4.54 11.58 15.85
N PRO A 62 3.97 10.44 15.44
CA PRO A 62 3.19 10.38 14.21
C PRO A 62 1.87 11.13 14.36
N VAL A 63 1.49 11.90 13.33
CA VAL A 63 0.22 12.67 13.33
C VAL A 63 -1.01 11.78 13.28
N VAL A 64 -0.86 10.58 12.71
CA VAL A 64 -1.88 9.53 12.61
C VAL A 64 -1.24 8.25 13.14
N SER A 65 -1.96 7.51 13.98
CA SER A 65 -1.53 6.19 14.46
C SER A 65 -2.75 5.26 14.53
N GLY A 66 -2.50 3.98 14.26
CA GLY A 66 -3.47 2.91 14.34
C GLY A 66 -4.40 2.81 13.13
N PRO A 67 -5.40 1.91 13.21
CA PRO A 67 -6.31 1.61 12.12
C PRO A 67 -7.46 2.64 12.03
N LEU A 68 -7.15 3.94 11.95
CA LEU A 68 -8.14 5.00 11.75
C LEU A 68 -8.63 5.06 10.30
N PRO A 69 -9.90 5.37 9.98
CA PRO A 69 -10.34 5.49 8.60
C PRO A 69 -9.54 6.55 7.85
N ARG A 70 -9.10 6.22 6.63
CA ARG A 70 -8.30 7.11 5.76
C ARG A 70 -9.19 8.15 5.08
N THR A 71 -9.89 8.94 5.91
CA THR A 71 -10.70 10.08 5.46
C THR A 71 -9.83 11.11 4.73
N GLU A 72 -10.46 12.07 4.05
CA GLU A 72 -9.72 13.16 3.39
C GLU A 72 -8.82 13.93 4.37
N ALA A 73 -9.28 14.19 5.59
CA ALA A 73 -8.48 14.87 6.61
C ALA A 73 -7.25 14.05 7.00
N VAL A 74 -7.43 12.76 7.31
CA VAL A 74 -6.34 11.84 7.66
C VAL A 74 -5.33 11.73 6.51
N ARG A 75 -5.79 11.64 5.26
CA ARG A 75 -4.92 11.60 4.08
C ARG A 75 -4.11 12.88 3.90
N ARG A 76 -4.70 14.05 4.19
CA ARG A 76 -3.99 15.33 4.19
C ARG A 76 -2.90 15.38 5.25
N ASP A 77 -3.19 14.92 6.47
CA ASP A 77 -2.22 14.90 7.57
C ASP A 77 -1.05 13.95 7.25
N LEU A 78 -1.35 12.77 6.71
CA LEU A 78 -0.34 11.83 6.21
C LEU A 78 0.51 12.44 5.09
N ALA A 79 -0.11 13.15 4.13
CA ALA A 79 0.62 13.81 3.04
C ALA A 79 1.53 14.93 3.57
N ALA A 80 1.10 15.69 4.58
CA ALA A 80 1.92 16.70 5.23
C ALA A 80 3.12 16.09 5.97
N GLU A 81 2.91 14.99 6.73
CA GLU A 81 3.98 14.24 7.40
C GLU A 81 4.98 13.65 6.41
N ALA A 82 4.49 13.17 5.26
CA ALA A 82 5.34 12.72 4.16
C ALA A 82 6.18 13.88 3.62
N GLY A 83 5.54 15.02 3.30
CA GLY A 83 6.07 16.18 2.58
C GLY A 83 7.13 16.99 3.32
N GLY A 84 6.98 17.17 4.63
CA GLY A 84 7.73 18.17 5.41
C GLY A 84 9.18 17.81 5.78
N ALA A 85 9.77 16.74 5.25
CA ALA A 85 11.03 16.21 5.76
C ALA A 85 12.19 16.27 4.76
N THR A 86 13.37 16.64 5.26
CA THR A 86 14.66 16.34 4.62
C THR A 86 14.92 14.84 4.78
N TRP A 87 15.09 14.13 3.66
CA TRP A 87 15.42 12.72 3.71
C TRP A 87 16.90 12.53 4.06
N PRO A 88 17.24 11.58 4.97
CA PRO A 88 18.63 11.18 5.17
C PRO A 88 19.18 10.56 3.88
N PRO A 89 20.48 10.24 3.77
CA PRO A 89 20.99 9.41 2.68
C PRO A 89 20.28 8.05 2.61
N ALA A 90 20.32 7.41 1.44
CA ALA A 90 19.68 6.11 1.24
C ALA A 90 20.30 5.09 2.21
N SER A 91 19.46 4.46 3.01
CA SER A 91 19.87 3.64 4.16
C SER A 91 19.07 2.34 4.26
N TYR A 92 18.10 2.13 3.37
CA TYR A 92 17.19 1.00 3.42
C TYR A 92 17.25 0.19 2.12
N VAL A 93 17.17 -1.12 2.29
CA VAL A 93 17.09 -2.10 1.20
C VAL A 93 15.90 -3.01 1.52
N PRO A 94 14.81 -2.98 0.73
CA PRO A 94 13.75 -3.97 0.81
C PRO A 94 14.31 -5.40 0.87
N CYS A 95 13.62 -6.29 1.60
CA CYS A 95 14.05 -7.66 1.89
C CYS A 95 15.21 -7.80 2.89
N GLN A 96 15.85 -6.71 3.32
CA GLN A 96 16.92 -6.70 4.34
C GLN A 96 16.52 -5.89 5.58
N ALA A 97 15.21 -5.82 5.86
CA ALA A 97 14.69 -5.06 6.98
C ALA A 97 15.28 -5.61 8.30
N PRO A 98 15.77 -4.74 9.20
CA PRO A 98 16.23 -5.18 10.51
C PRO A 98 15.06 -5.77 11.32
N GLN A 99 15.40 -6.43 12.43
CA GLN A 99 14.39 -6.81 13.43
C GLN A 99 13.54 -5.57 13.77
N GLY A 100 12.23 -5.76 13.74
CA GLY A 100 11.29 -4.65 13.83
C GLY A 100 11.27 -4.09 15.24
N GLU A 101 11.43 -2.78 15.39
CA GLU A 101 10.92 -2.06 16.55
C GLU A 101 9.50 -1.56 16.28
N ALA A 102 8.74 -1.28 17.33
CA ALA A 102 7.42 -0.68 17.18
C ALA A 102 7.54 0.79 16.74
N GLY A 103 6.46 1.31 16.16
CA GLY A 103 6.33 2.70 15.75
C GLY A 103 6.18 2.89 14.24
N VAL A 104 6.45 4.10 13.79
CA VAL A 104 6.16 4.56 12.43
C VAL A 104 7.45 4.89 11.69
N VAL A 105 7.58 4.36 10.48
CA VAL A 105 8.70 4.66 9.58
C VAL A 105 8.15 5.05 8.22
N TRP A 106 8.62 6.17 7.68
CA TRP A 106 8.45 6.50 6.29
C TRP A 106 9.63 6.01 5.47
N TYR A 107 9.31 5.38 4.35
CA TYR A 107 10.23 5.02 3.30
C TYR A 107 9.97 5.89 2.08
N ALA A 108 11.01 6.36 1.42
CA ALA A 108 10.89 7.11 0.18
C ALA A 108 11.89 6.61 -0.85
N ARG A 109 11.50 6.66 -2.11
CA ARG A 109 12.37 6.35 -3.24
C ARG A 109 11.98 7.17 -4.46
N ARG A 110 13.01 7.77 -5.09
CA ARG A 110 12.87 8.34 -6.42
C ARG A 110 13.21 7.33 -7.52
N PHE A 111 12.50 7.39 -8.64
CA PHE A 111 12.78 6.52 -9.79
C PHE A 111 12.31 7.13 -11.12
N ASP A 112 12.98 6.71 -12.19
CA ASP A 112 12.60 7.02 -13.56
C ASP A 112 11.75 5.88 -14.14
N ALA A 113 10.68 6.21 -14.87
CA ALA A 113 9.80 5.22 -15.48
C ALA A 113 10.28 4.90 -16.91
N PRO A 114 10.31 3.61 -17.33
CA PRO A 114 10.61 3.27 -18.71
C PRO A 114 9.57 3.85 -19.69
N LEU A 115 10.01 4.26 -20.89
CA LEU A 115 9.17 4.91 -21.90
C LEU A 115 7.85 4.17 -22.23
N GLY A 116 7.82 2.84 -22.09
CA GLY A 116 6.64 2.01 -22.36
C GLY A 116 5.58 1.97 -21.25
N TYR A 117 5.82 2.61 -20.11
CA TYR A 117 4.86 2.66 -18.99
C TYR A 117 3.84 3.80 -19.17
N ARG A 118 4.21 4.84 -19.91
CA ARG A 118 3.36 5.99 -20.18
C ARG A 118 2.13 5.62 -21.00
N GLY A 119 0.98 6.19 -20.65
CA GLY A 119 -0.28 5.94 -21.34
C GLY A 119 -0.82 4.50 -21.17
N THR A 120 -0.14 3.68 -20.39
CA THR A 120 -0.61 2.35 -19.98
C THR A 120 -0.97 2.38 -18.50
N THR A 121 -1.92 1.54 -18.09
CA THR A 121 -2.10 1.31 -16.66
C THR A 121 -0.88 0.56 -16.14
N THR A 122 -0.28 1.04 -15.07
CA THR A 122 0.82 0.36 -14.39
C THR A 122 0.29 -0.22 -13.09
N ARG A 123 0.80 -1.37 -12.65
CA ARG A 123 0.58 -1.86 -11.30
C ARG A 123 1.83 -1.66 -10.47
N LEU A 124 1.68 -0.97 -9.34
CA LEU A 124 2.69 -0.91 -8.28
C LEU A 124 2.43 -2.07 -7.31
N VAL A 125 3.40 -2.96 -7.15
CA VAL A 125 3.31 -4.15 -6.31
C VAL A 125 4.24 -4.04 -5.11
N PHE A 126 3.72 -4.42 -3.96
CA PHE A 126 4.47 -4.72 -2.74
C PHE A 126 4.28 -6.19 -2.42
N PHE A 127 5.37 -6.95 -2.31
CA PHE A 127 5.23 -8.37 -1.94
C PHE A 127 4.95 -8.57 -0.44
N ALA A 128 5.43 -7.65 0.40
CA ALA A 128 5.20 -7.65 1.83
C ALA A 128 5.60 -6.30 2.46
N ALA A 129 4.76 -5.75 3.34
CA ALA A 129 5.09 -4.61 4.21
C ALA A 129 4.42 -4.80 5.57
N ASN A 130 5.18 -4.77 6.66
CA ASN A 130 4.69 -5.12 8.00
C ASN A 130 4.71 -3.91 8.96
N HIS A 131 3.58 -3.44 9.51
CA HIS A 131 2.26 -4.09 9.55
C HIS A 131 1.15 -3.32 8.81
N LEU A 132 1.03 -2.01 9.06
CA LEU A 132 0.02 -1.16 8.44
C LEU A 132 0.71 -0.13 7.54
N SER A 133 0.41 -0.17 6.25
CA SER A 133 1.05 0.68 5.26
C SER A 133 0.11 1.69 4.64
N ASP A 134 0.62 2.90 4.38
CA ASP A 134 -0.06 3.95 3.61
C ASP A 134 0.87 4.36 2.45
N VAL A 135 0.37 4.35 1.21
CA VAL A 135 1.21 4.50 0.00
C VAL A 135 0.82 5.74 -0.78
N PHE A 136 1.83 6.52 -1.15
CA PHE A 136 1.73 7.72 -1.96
C PHE A 136 2.67 7.64 -3.15
N LEU A 137 2.22 8.12 -4.31
CA LEU A 137 3.04 8.29 -5.50
C LEU A 137 2.87 9.72 -6.01
N ASN A 138 3.98 10.44 -6.22
CA ASN A 138 3.97 11.81 -6.72
C ASN A 138 3.07 12.75 -5.88
N GLY A 139 3.03 12.53 -4.57
CA GLY A 139 2.20 13.29 -3.62
C GLY A 139 0.73 12.84 -3.56
N GLU A 140 0.30 11.94 -4.44
CA GLU A 140 -1.06 11.44 -4.47
C GLU A 140 -1.20 10.15 -3.67
N TYR A 141 -2.27 10.06 -2.87
CA TYR A 141 -2.56 8.85 -2.09
C TYR A 141 -3.09 7.73 -2.99
N LEU A 142 -2.44 6.56 -2.91
CA LEU A 142 -2.86 5.35 -3.64
C LEU A 142 -3.74 4.43 -2.80
N GLY A 143 -3.47 4.33 -1.50
CA GLY A 143 -4.23 3.45 -0.60
C GLY A 143 -3.40 2.93 0.56
N TRP A 144 -3.94 1.93 1.23
CA TRP A 144 -3.34 1.29 2.40
C TRP A 144 -3.38 -0.22 2.30
N HIS A 145 -2.58 -0.89 3.13
CA HIS A 145 -2.63 -2.34 3.33
C HIS A 145 -2.30 -2.69 4.78
N GLU A 146 -3.07 -3.61 5.36
CA GLU A 146 -2.83 -4.17 6.69
C GLU A 146 -2.44 -5.64 6.53
N GLY A 147 -1.27 -6.02 7.07
CA GLY A 147 -0.75 -7.38 7.08
C GLY A 147 0.66 -7.49 6.48
N GLY A 148 1.55 -8.19 7.19
CA GLY A 148 2.98 -8.24 6.87
C GLY A 148 3.44 -9.27 5.85
N TYR A 149 2.59 -10.23 5.45
CA TYR A 149 3.00 -11.43 4.70
C TYR A 149 2.14 -11.73 3.47
N THR A 150 1.31 -10.77 3.07
CA THR A 150 0.46 -10.89 1.88
C THR A 150 0.85 -9.81 0.87
N PRO A 151 1.08 -10.18 -0.40
CA PRO A 151 1.28 -9.20 -1.45
C PRO A 151 0.06 -8.29 -1.61
N PHE A 152 0.32 -7.05 -1.99
CA PHE A 152 -0.71 -6.08 -2.29
C PHE A 152 -0.29 -5.17 -3.44
N SER A 153 -1.26 -4.59 -4.15
CA SER A 153 -0.95 -3.74 -5.28
C SER A 153 -1.95 -2.60 -5.50
N PHE A 154 -1.51 -1.60 -6.25
CA PHE A 154 -2.33 -0.47 -6.68
C PHE A 154 -2.24 -0.33 -8.20
N LEU A 155 -3.39 -0.10 -8.84
CA LEU A 155 -3.43 0.34 -10.23
C LEU A 155 -3.13 1.83 -10.28
N VAL A 156 -2.11 2.19 -11.06
CA VAL A 156 -1.64 3.54 -11.30
C VAL A 156 -1.92 3.88 -12.77
N PRO A 157 -2.88 4.76 -13.06
CA PRO A 157 -3.09 5.28 -14.40
C PRO A 157 -1.80 5.92 -14.95
N GLY A 158 -1.55 5.75 -16.24
CA GLY A 158 -0.31 6.20 -16.87
C GLY A 158 -0.10 7.71 -16.78
N GLU A 159 -1.17 8.51 -16.68
CA GLU A 159 -1.09 9.96 -16.47
C GLU A 159 -0.54 10.36 -15.08
N ARG A 160 -0.54 9.45 -14.10
CA ARG A 160 -0.01 9.69 -12.75
C ARG A 160 1.48 9.36 -12.63
N LEU A 161 2.08 8.83 -13.69
CA LEU A 161 3.49 8.45 -13.74
C LEU A 161 4.26 9.41 -14.65
N ALA A 162 5.27 10.07 -14.10
CA ALA A 162 6.20 10.92 -14.86
C ALA A 162 7.29 10.08 -15.52
N ASP A 163 7.96 10.64 -16.54
CA ASP A 163 9.08 9.96 -17.19
C ASP A 163 10.28 9.83 -16.24
N ARG A 164 10.49 10.85 -15.38
CA ARG A 164 11.61 10.95 -14.45
C ARG A 164 11.18 11.47 -13.10
N ASP A 165 12.01 11.23 -12.09
CA ASP A 165 11.86 11.78 -10.73
C ASP A 165 10.50 11.47 -10.07
N ASN A 166 9.91 10.31 -10.37
CA ASN A 166 8.74 9.85 -9.63
C ASN A 166 9.11 9.62 -8.17
N ASP A 167 8.23 10.03 -7.26
CA ASP A 167 8.45 9.98 -5.82
C ASP A 167 7.47 9.00 -5.17
N LEU A 168 7.97 7.81 -4.84
CA LEU A 168 7.22 6.79 -4.12
C LEU A 168 7.49 6.94 -2.62
N ARG A 169 6.43 7.16 -1.84
CA ARG A 169 6.49 7.24 -0.38
C ARG A 169 5.58 6.21 0.26
N VAL A 170 6.10 5.53 1.26
CA VAL A 170 5.43 4.43 1.95
C VAL A 170 5.59 4.65 3.44
N ARG A 171 4.50 4.91 4.13
CA ARG A 171 4.47 4.86 5.59
C ARG A 171 4.26 3.40 6.00
N VAL A 172 4.98 2.92 6.99
CA VAL A 172 4.71 1.64 7.64
C VAL A 172 4.67 1.85 9.14
N GLU A 173 3.59 1.40 9.75
CA GLU A 173 3.37 1.40 11.18
C GLU A 173 3.36 -0.03 11.70
N ARG A 174 4.14 -0.27 12.76
CA ARG A 174 4.11 -1.50 13.54
C ARG A 174 3.58 -1.20 14.95
N PRO A 175 2.46 -1.81 15.36
CA PRO A 175 1.94 -1.63 16.71
C PRO A 175 2.87 -2.26 17.75
N GLU A 176 2.82 -1.78 19.00
CA GLU A 176 3.67 -2.25 20.09
C GLU A 176 3.41 -3.72 20.46
N GLU A 177 2.19 -4.20 20.27
CA GLU A 177 1.79 -5.57 20.60
C GLU A 177 2.21 -6.61 19.54
N ALA A 178 2.87 -6.18 18.45
CA ALA A 178 3.34 -7.08 17.41
C ALA A 178 4.57 -7.89 17.87
N SER A 179 4.54 -9.21 17.68
CA SER A 179 5.66 -10.16 17.89
C SER A 179 6.98 -9.68 17.27
N ASP A 180 8.14 -10.21 17.70
CA ASP A 180 9.53 -9.94 17.24
C ASP A 180 9.83 -10.15 15.73
N LEU A 181 8.82 -10.12 14.90
CA LEU A 181 8.91 -10.20 13.45
C LEU A 181 9.52 -8.90 12.87
N PRO A 182 10.23 -9.01 11.74
CA PRO A 182 10.74 -7.86 10.99
C PRO A 182 9.64 -6.83 10.69
N ALA A 183 10.01 -5.54 10.66
CA ALA A 183 9.11 -4.44 10.33
C ALA A 183 9.60 -3.66 9.10
N GLY A 184 8.68 -3.00 8.40
CA GLY A 184 8.99 -2.23 7.20
C GLY A 184 8.62 -2.97 5.91
N ILE A 185 9.27 -2.64 4.80
CA ILE A 185 9.04 -3.25 3.49
C ILE A 185 9.87 -4.53 3.38
N LEU A 186 9.22 -5.67 3.63
CA LEU A 186 9.89 -6.97 3.80
C LEU A 186 10.10 -7.73 2.48
N GLY A 187 9.41 -7.32 1.42
CA GLY A 187 9.48 -7.97 0.12
C GLY A 187 9.82 -7.01 -1.02
N PRO A 188 10.03 -7.53 -2.24
CA PRO A 188 10.31 -6.70 -3.39
C PRO A 188 9.16 -5.73 -3.66
N VAL A 189 9.53 -4.51 -4.04
CA VAL A 189 8.63 -3.50 -4.61
C VAL A 189 8.95 -3.40 -6.08
N TYR A 190 7.94 -3.39 -6.95
CA TYR A 190 8.15 -3.25 -8.38
C TYR A 190 6.95 -2.62 -9.07
N LEU A 191 7.20 -2.07 -10.26
CA LEU A 191 6.14 -1.70 -11.19
C LEU A 191 6.07 -2.72 -12.34
N GLU A 192 4.86 -3.00 -12.82
CA GLU A 192 4.61 -3.73 -14.06
C GLU A 192 3.65 -2.96 -14.96
N ALA A 193 4.03 -2.76 -16.23
CA ALA A 193 3.14 -2.18 -17.22
C ALA A 193 2.07 -3.19 -17.63
N LEU A 194 0.82 -2.75 -17.66
CA LEU A 194 -0.33 -3.60 -17.96
C LEU A 194 -0.90 -3.25 -19.34
N PRO A 195 -1.01 -4.23 -20.26
CA PRO A 195 -1.73 -4.01 -21.50
C PRO A 195 -3.22 -3.78 -21.22
N ALA A 196 -3.88 -3.08 -22.14
CA ALA A 196 -5.29 -2.74 -22.03
C ALA A 196 -6.19 -3.99 -21.85
N ALA A 197 -5.85 -5.08 -22.55
CA ALA A 197 -6.47 -6.39 -22.37
C ALA A 197 -5.47 -7.36 -21.73
N ARG A 198 -5.87 -7.99 -20.62
CA ARG A 198 -5.03 -8.93 -19.86
C ARG A 198 -5.86 -9.87 -19.02
N ILE A 199 -5.25 -10.99 -18.67
CA ILE A 199 -5.73 -11.86 -17.60
C ILE A 199 -5.20 -11.29 -16.29
N GLU A 200 -6.12 -11.01 -15.37
CA GLU A 200 -5.77 -10.59 -14.00
C GLU A 200 -5.61 -11.77 -13.06
N ARG A 201 -6.46 -12.78 -13.24
CA ARG A 201 -6.52 -13.96 -12.40
C ARG A 201 -7.03 -15.13 -13.23
N LEU A 202 -6.46 -16.30 -12.97
CA LEU A 202 -6.94 -17.58 -13.48
C LEU A 202 -7.04 -18.53 -12.28
N ASP A 203 -8.25 -18.99 -11.98
CA ASP A 203 -8.50 -20.04 -10.99
C ASP A 203 -8.80 -21.33 -11.74
N ALA A 204 -7.93 -22.33 -11.59
CA ALA A 204 -8.14 -23.66 -12.14
C ALA A 204 -8.52 -24.62 -11.00
N ILE A 205 -9.71 -25.21 -11.10
CA ILE A 205 -10.17 -26.29 -10.22
C ILE A 205 -10.04 -27.58 -11.03
N PRO A 206 -9.13 -28.50 -10.63
CA PRO A 206 -8.94 -29.78 -11.32
C PRO A 206 -10.18 -30.67 -11.34
#